data_AF-E4TDY0-F1
#
_entry.id   AF-E4TDY0-F1
#
_cell.length_a   1.000
_cell.length_b   1.000
_cell.length_c   1.000
_cell.angle_alpha   90.00
_cell.angle_beta   90.00
_cell.angle_gamma   90.00
#
_symmetry.space_group_name_H-M   'P 1'
#
loop_
_entity.id
_entity.type
_entity.pdbx_description
1 polymer ?
#
loop_
_entity_poly.entity_id
_entity_poly.type
_entity_poly.pdbx_seq_one_letter_code
_entity_poly.pdbx_strand_id
1 'polypeptide(L)'
;MENLQERILKIFSEFKTPVNGILMPQSIESRISKWDRRSQDEASNALNELISNGYVGTSGHWLTLTQKGYDFLNQGLSIEDTENVILEFLRKRNLGVGHVIMENWFISLQNQIERFHFDNFNVALNNILNKGYIEQRDNGIFLTQKGYDKLY
;
A
#
# COMPACT_ATOMS: atom_id res chain seq x y z
N MET A 1 6.86 -20.43 -11.37
CA MET A 1 6.78 -19.44 -12.45
C MET A 1 5.71 -18.45 -12.03
N GLU A 2 6.07 -17.18 -11.90
CA GLU A 2 5.09 -16.12 -11.62
C GLU A 2 4.11 -16.05 -12.79
N ASN A 3 2.81 -16.04 -12.50
CA ASN A 3 1.79 -15.93 -13.53
C ASN A 3 1.89 -14.54 -14.18
N LEU A 4 1.91 -14.47 -15.52
CA LEU A 4 1.99 -13.20 -16.26
C LEU A 4 0.89 -12.21 -15.84
N GLN A 5 -0.31 -12.70 -15.50
CA GLN A 5 -1.40 -11.89 -14.98
C GLN A 5 -1.01 -11.21 -13.65
N GLU A 6 -0.43 -11.97 -12.71
CA GLU A 6 0.05 -11.43 -11.43
C GLU A 6 1.16 -10.40 -11.66
N ARG A 7 2.08 -10.71 -12.58
CA ARG A 7 3.18 -9.82 -12.95
C ARG A 7 2.69 -8.50 -13.55
N ILE A 8 1.64 -8.54 -14.39
CA ILE A 8 0.99 -7.34 -14.92
C ILE A 8 0.29 -6.56 -13.80
N LEU A 9 -0.46 -7.23 -12.93
CA LEU A 9 -1.12 -6.57 -11.79
C LEU A 9 -0.10 -5.88 -10.88
N LYS A 10 1.07 -6.49 -10.65
CA LYS A 10 2.16 -5.89 -9.84
C LYS A 10 2.64 -4.55 -10.39
N ILE A 11 2.53 -4.29 -11.69
CA ILE A 11 2.86 -2.97 -12.25
C ILE A 11 1.97 -1.88 -11.62
N PHE A 12 0.68 -2.13 -11.37
CA PHE A 12 -0.19 -1.16 -10.69
C PHE A 12 0.30 -0.87 -9.26
N SER A 13 0.81 -1.88 -8.56
CA SER A 13 1.43 -1.70 -7.24
C SER A 13 2.71 -0.88 -7.31
N GLU A 14 3.58 -1.11 -8.30
CA GLU A 14 4.80 -0.30 -8.51
C GLU A 14 4.49 1.20 -8.73
N PHE A 15 3.38 1.50 -9.40
CA PHE A 15 2.91 2.87 -9.62
C PHE A 15 2.03 3.40 -8.47
N LYS A 16 1.89 2.65 -7.37
CA LYS A 16 1.04 2.96 -6.22
C LYS A 16 -0.39 3.36 -6.65
N THR A 17 -0.93 2.70 -7.67
CA THR A 17 -2.24 3.04 -8.23
C THR A 17 -3.34 2.73 -7.20
N PRO A 18 -4.22 3.71 -6.86
CA PRO A 18 -5.34 3.45 -5.95
C PRO A 18 -6.35 2.48 -6.55
N VAL A 19 -7.23 1.97 -5.69
CA VAL A 19 -8.46 1.34 -6.16
C VAL A 19 -9.29 2.31 -7.01
N ASN A 20 -9.78 1.81 -8.14
CA ASN A 20 -10.41 2.57 -9.23
C ASN A 20 -9.51 3.68 -9.82
N GLY A 21 -8.22 3.69 -9.49
CA GLY A 21 -7.22 4.57 -10.07
C GLY A 21 -6.87 4.17 -11.49
N ILE A 22 -6.45 5.16 -12.29
CA ILE A 22 -6.06 4.97 -13.67
C ILE A 22 -4.54 4.83 -13.83
N LEU A 23 -4.13 4.05 -14.81
CA LEU A 23 -2.76 3.90 -15.27
C LEU A 23 -2.73 3.98 -16.79
N MET A 24 -1.72 4.69 -17.32
CA MET A 24 -1.50 4.76 -18.76
C MET A 24 -1.08 3.40 -19.31
N PRO A 25 -1.58 2.97 -20.48
CA PRO A 25 -1.08 1.76 -21.16
C PRO A 25 0.44 1.79 -21.35
N GLN A 26 1.01 2.96 -21.68
CA GLN A 26 2.45 3.14 -21.87
C GLN A 26 3.26 2.84 -20.60
N SER A 27 2.68 3.07 -19.41
CA SER A 27 3.33 2.71 -18.14
C SER A 27 3.48 1.18 -18.01
N ILE A 28 2.48 0.42 -18.47
CA ILE A 28 2.51 -1.04 -18.48
C ILE A 28 3.46 -1.53 -19.58
N GLU A 29 3.34 -1.01 -20.80
CA GLU A 29 4.21 -1.35 -21.94
C GLU A 29 5.69 -1.13 -21.63
N SER A 30 6.03 -0.03 -20.93
CA SER A 30 7.39 0.28 -20.48
C SER A 30 7.97 -0.77 -19.53
N ARG A 31 7.13 -1.46 -18.74
CA ARG A 31 7.57 -2.56 -17.87
C ARG A 31 7.64 -3.87 -18.63
N ILE A 32 6.65 -4.16 -19.48
CA ILE A 32 6.62 -5.36 -20.31
C ILE A 32 7.84 -5.43 -21.24
N SER A 33 8.28 -4.30 -21.81
CA SER A 33 9.44 -4.27 -22.73
C SER A 33 10.76 -4.75 -22.11
N LYS A 34 10.83 -4.80 -20.77
CA LYS A 34 11.99 -5.32 -20.02
C LYS A 34 11.91 -6.82 -19.72
N TRP A 35 10.81 -7.48 -20.07
CA TRP A 35 10.62 -8.91 -19.83
C TRP A 35 11.29 -9.73 -20.92
N ASP A 36 11.40 -11.04 -20.73
CA ASP A 36 11.88 -11.94 -21.79
C ASP A 36 10.92 -11.94 -22.99
N ARG A 37 11.44 -12.33 -24.16
CA ARG A 37 10.70 -12.22 -25.42
C ARG A 37 9.36 -12.95 -25.40
N ARG A 38 9.31 -14.14 -24.79
CA ARG A 38 8.09 -14.93 -24.70
C ARG A 38 7.04 -14.22 -23.82
N SER A 39 7.45 -13.73 -22.65
CA SER A 39 6.57 -12.94 -21.78
C SER A 39 6.02 -11.70 -22.48
N GLN A 40 6.82 -11.03 -23.33
CA GLN A 40 6.35 -9.88 -24.11
C GLN A 40 5.27 -10.29 -25.13
N ASP A 41 5.51 -11.38 -25.87
CA ASP A 41 4.58 -11.87 -26.89
C ASP A 41 3.25 -12.35 -26.26
N GLU A 42 3.28 -12.86 -25.02
CA GLU A 42 2.09 -13.35 -24.30
C GLU A 42 1.38 -12.26 -23.46
N ALA A 43 2.01 -11.10 -23.21
CA ALA A 43 1.49 -10.10 -22.27
C ALA A 43 0.14 -9.50 -22.68
N SER A 44 -0.10 -9.31 -23.98
CA SER A 44 -1.38 -8.77 -24.46
C SER A 44 -2.55 -9.71 -24.13
N ASN A 45 -2.34 -11.03 -24.23
CA ASN A 45 -3.37 -12.01 -23.89
C ASN A 45 -3.63 -12.02 -22.38
N ALA A 46 -2.56 -12.02 -21.57
CA ALA A 46 -2.70 -11.96 -20.12
C ALA A 46 -3.42 -10.67 -19.64
N LEU A 47 -3.15 -9.52 -20.27
CA LEU A 47 -3.87 -8.28 -19.97
C LEU A 47 -5.37 -8.37 -20.34
N ASN A 48 -5.69 -8.93 -21.51
CA ASN A 48 -7.07 -9.14 -21.94
C ASN A 48 -7.82 -10.08 -20.99
N GLU A 49 -7.16 -11.12 -20.48
CA GLU A 49 -7.75 -12.00 -19.47
C GLU A 49 -7.99 -11.28 -18.15
N LEU A 50 -7.06 -10.44 -17.68
CA LEU A 50 -7.28 -9.61 -16.49
C LEU A 50 -8.47 -8.67 -16.65
N ILE A 51 -8.66 -8.10 -17.84
CA ILE A 51 -9.81 -7.25 -18.17
C ILE A 51 -11.09 -8.08 -18.18
N SER A 52 -11.10 -9.19 -18.91
CA SER A 52 -12.26 -10.09 -19.01
C SER A 52 -12.68 -10.64 -17.65
N ASN A 53 -11.72 -10.91 -16.76
CA ASN A 53 -11.97 -11.42 -15.42
C ASN A 53 -12.27 -10.31 -14.40
N GLY A 54 -12.25 -9.04 -14.81
CA GLY A 54 -12.62 -7.89 -14.00
C GLY A 54 -11.59 -7.45 -12.96
N TYR A 55 -10.34 -7.91 -13.05
CA TYR A 55 -9.24 -7.41 -12.20
C TYR A 55 -8.72 -6.04 -12.68
N VAL A 56 -8.82 -5.80 -13.99
CA VAL A 56 -8.50 -4.52 -14.63
C VAL A 56 -9.73 -4.03 -15.38
N GLY A 57 -10.01 -2.73 -15.32
CA GLY A 57 -11.03 -2.07 -16.11
C GLY A 57 -10.42 -1.24 -17.23
N THR A 58 -11.24 -0.83 -18.18
CA THR A 58 -10.87 0.14 -19.22
C THR A 58 -11.75 1.36 -19.12
N SER A 59 -11.16 2.55 -19.07
CA SER A 59 -11.85 3.84 -19.10
C SER A 59 -11.28 4.68 -20.24
N GLY A 60 -11.93 4.64 -21.40
CA GLY A 60 -11.37 5.18 -22.63
C GLY A 60 -10.07 4.48 -23.00
N HIS A 61 -8.97 5.24 -23.11
CA HIS A 61 -7.63 4.70 -23.36
C HIS A 61 -6.86 4.33 -22.09
N TRP A 62 -7.47 4.45 -20.91
CA TRP A 62 -6.81 4.22 -19.63
C TRP A 62 -7.16 2.85 -19.06
N LEU A 63 -6.22 2.26 -18.33
CA LEU A 63 -6.44 1.04 -17.57
C LEU A 63 -6.75 1.41 -16.13
N THR A 64 -7.72 0.74 -15.52
CA THR A 64 -8.17 1.03 -14.15
C THR A 64 -7.93 -0.19 -13.27
N LEU A 65 -7.32 -0.01 -12.09
CA LEU A 65 -7.25 -1.08 -11.10
C LEU A 65 -8.61 -1.22 -10.42
N THR A 66 -9.33 -2.32 -10.66
CA THR A 66 -10.65 -2.50 -10.03
C THR A 66 -10.50 -2.86 -8.56
N GLN A 67 -11.59 -2.83 -7.79
CA GLN A 67 -11.60 -3.36 -6.42
C GLN A 67 -11.10 -4.81 -6.39
N LYS A 68 -11.56 -5.66 -7.32
CA LYS A 68 -11.13 -7.06 -7.41
C LYS A 68 -9.62 -7.20 -7.68
N GLY A 69 -9.07 -6.36 -8.56
CA GLY A 69 -7.63 -6.27 -8.81
C GLY A 69 -6.84 -5.85 -7.58
N TYR A 70 -7.32 -4.81 -6.90
CA TYR A 70 -6.73 -4.28 -5.69
C TYR A 70 -6.75 -5.30 -4.54
N ASP A 71 -7.87 -6.00 -4.33
CA ASP A 71 -8.01 -7.02 -3.29
C ASP A 71 -7.08 -8.21 -3.55
N PHE A 72 -6.93 -8.61 -4.82
CA PHE A 72 -6.01 -9.68 -5.20
C PHE A 72 -4.55 -9.29 -4.94
N LEU A 73 -4.14 -8.07 -5.31
CA LEU A 73 -2.78 -7.58 -5.07
C LEU A 73 -2.42 -7.53 -3.59
N ASN A 74 -3.40 -7.22 -2.75
CA ASN A 74 -3.23 -7.04 -1.32
C ASN A 74 -3.78 -8.24 -0.52
N GLN A 75 -3.95 -9.39 -1.17
CA GLN A 75 -4.48 -10.57 -0.52
C GLN A 75 -3.55 -10.99 0.63
N GLY A 76 -4.14 -11.17 1.81
CA GLY A 76 -3.41 -11.52 3.03
C GLY A 76 -2.89 -10.31 3.82
N LEU A 77 -3.03 -9.09 3.30
CA LEU A 77 -2.83 -7.87 4.09
C LEU A 77 -4.11 -7.49 4.83
N SER A 78 -3.92 -6.95 6.02
CA SER A 78 -4.97 -6.52 6.93
C SER A 78 -4.70 -5.11 7.46
N ILE A 79 -5.68 -4.54 8.14
CA ILE A 79 -5.49 -3.26 8.84
C ILE A 79 -4.37 -3.35 9.88
N GLU A 80 -4.21 -4.51 10.53
CA GLU A 80 -3.18 -4.74 11.55
C GLU A 80 -1.77 -4.69 10.96
N ASP A 81 -1.57 -5.10 9.71
CA ASP A 81 -0.28 -4.95 9.03
C ASP A 81 0.08 -3.47 8.86
N THR A 82 -0.90 -2.62 8.56
CA THR A 82 -0.68 -1.17 8.48
C THR A 82 -0.39 -0.57 9.86
N GLU A 83 -1.06 -1.05 10.92
CA GLU A 83 -0.72 -0.65 12.28
C GLU A 83 0.72 -1.03 12.65
N ASN A 84 1.15 -2.24 12.30
CA ASN A 84 2.51 -2.71 12.53
C ASN A 84 3.53 -1.86 11.77
N VAL A 85 3.24 -1.43 10.54
CA VAL A 85 4.09 -0.49 9.79
C VAL A 85 4.28 0.84 10.55
N ILE A 86 3.21 1.40 11.11
CA ILE A 86 3.29 2.63 11.92
C ILE A 86 4.09 2.40 13.20
N LEU A 87 3.81 1.32 13.93
CA LEU A 87 4.49 0.98 15.17
C LEU A 87 5.99 0.72 14.97
N GLU A 88 6.35 -0.03 13.93
CA GLU A 88 7.75 -0.29 13.57
C GLU A 88 8.50 0.99 13.19
N PHE A 89 7.83 1.93 12.52
CA PHE A 89 8.40 3.23 12.23
C PHE A 89 8.65 4.04 13.52
N LEU A 90 7.74 4.01 14.48
CA LEU A 90 7.93 4.65 15.79
C LEU A 90 9.02 3.97 16.61
N ARG A 91 9.12 2.64 16.58
CA ARG A 91 10.18 1.86 17.24
C ARG A 91 11.56 2.31 16.78
N LYS A 92 11.76 2.50 15.47
CA LYS A 92 13.02 2.97 14.88
C LYS A 92 13.43 4.38 15.32
N ARG A 93 12.52 5.15 15.93
CA ARG A 93 12.79 6.49 16.48
C ARG A 93 13.30 6.45 17.93
N ASN A 94 13.40 5.28 18.56
CA ASN A 94 13.90 5.11 19.93
C ASN A 94 13.18 6.02 20.94
N LEU A 95 11.85 6.10 20.83
CA LEU A 95 11.01 6.90 21.71
C LEU A 95 10.88 6.27 23.11
N GLY A 96 10.96 7.11 24.14
CA GLY A 96 10.59 6.77 25.51
C GLY A 96 9.13 7.12 25.82
N VAL A 97 8.65 6.65 26.97
CA VAL A 97 7.31 6.96 27.47
C VAL A 97 7.16 8.47 27.64
N GLY A 98 6.05 9.03 27.14
CA GLY A 98 5.76 10.46 27.18
C GLY A 98 6.55 11.29 26.15
N HIS A 99 7.33 10.67 25.26
CA HIS A 99 7.93 11.41 24.14
C HIS A 99 6.87 11.85 23.15
N VAL A 100 7.05 13.06 22.62
CA VAL A 100 6.23 13.62 21.54
C VAL A 100 6.55 12.88 20.24
N ILE A 101 5.49 12.52 19.51
CA ILE A 101 5.53 12.03 18.14
C ILE A 101 5.25 13.22 17.23
N MET A 102 6.20 13.57 16.37
CA MET A 102 6.02 14.69 15.46
C MET A 102 5.11 14.32 14.29
N GLU A 103 4.11 15.15 13.98
CA GLU A 103 3.15 14.89 12.89
C GLU A 103 3.83 14.74 11.51
N ASN A 104 4.88 15.53 11.26
CA ASN A 104 5.64 15.46 10.01
C ASN A 104 6.33 14.10 9.80
N TRP A 105 6.55 13.32 10.85
CA TRP A 105 7.06 11.96 10.71
C TRP A 105 6.06 11.03 10.02
N PHE A 106 4.75 11.20 10.29
CA PHE A 106 3.72 10.42 9.60
C PHE A 106 3.61 10.79 8.13
N ILE A 107 3.74 12.08 7.79
CA ILE A 107 3.82 12.52 6.39
C ILE A 107 5.02 11.85 5.69
N SER A 108 6.20 11.83 6.35
CA SER A 108 7.37 11.15 5.81
C SER A 108 7.14 9.64 5.62
N LEU A 109 6.45 8.98 6.55
CA LEU A 109 6.14 7.56 6.45
C LEU A 109 5.17 7.28 5.29
N GLN A 110 4.10 8.06 5.17
CA GLN A 110 3.10 7.90 4.11
C GLN A 110 3.71 7.98 2.70
N ASN A 111 4.75 8.78 2.51
CA ASN A 111 5.46 8.85 1.22
C ASN A 111 6.28 7.59 0.89
N GLN A 112 6.70 6.84 1.91
CA GLN A 112 7.60 5.69 1.78
C GLN A 112 6.86 4.35 1.67
N ILE A 113 5.71 4.23 2.31
CA ILE A 113 4.95 2.96 2.39
C ILE A 113 4.22 2.61 1.09
N GLU A 114 3.88 1.33 0.95
CA GLU A 114 3.08 0.80 -0.16
C GLU A 114 1.65 1.35 -0.15
N ARG A 115 0.99 1.29 -1.32
CA ARG A 115 -0.33 1.92 -1.52
C ARG A 115 -1.37 1.41 -0.53
N PHE A 116 -1.38 0.10 -0.24
CA PHE A 116 -2.31 -0.48 0.71
C PHE A 116 -2.20 0.16 2.10
N HIS A 117 -0.98 0.34 2.60
CA HIS A 117 -0.74 0.96 3.90
C HIS A 117 -1.04 2.46 3.88
N PHE A 118 -0.81 3.13 2.75
CA PHE A 118 -1.18 4.54 2.56
C PHE A 118 -2.70 4.73 2.67
N ASP A 119 -3.48 3.91 1.94
CA ASP A 119 -4.94 4.01 1.92
C ASP A 119 -5.56 3.69 3.29
N ASN A 120 -4.94 2.78 4.05
CA ASN A 120 -5.38 2.37 5.37
C ASN A 120 -4.77 3.17 6.54
N PHE A 121 -3.91 4.15 6.25
CA PHE A 121 -3.06 4.81 7.25
C PHE A 121 -3.86 5.45 8.39
N ASN A 122 -4.88 6.25 8.06
CA ASN A 122 -5.65 6.99 9.05
C ASN A 122 -6.49 6.06 9.92
N VAL A 123 -7.02 4.98 9.34
CA VAL A 123 -7.78 3.96 10.09
C VAL A 123 -6.85 3.24 11.06
N ALA A 124 -5.67 2.84 10.60
CA ALA A 124 -4.66 2.20 11.44
C ALA A 124 -4.17 3.13 12.57
N LEU A 125 -3.90 4.41 12.27
CA LEU A 125 -3.50 5.40 13.27
C LEU A 125 -4.57 5.59 14.35
N ASN A 126 -5.84 5.68 13.96
CA ASN A 126 -6.96 5.76 14.89
C ASN A 126 -7.09 4.48 15.74
N ASN A 127 -6.85 3.30 15.17
CA ASN A 127 -6.82 2.06 15.94
C ASN A 127 -5.71 2.07 16.99
N ILE A 128 -4.52 2.55 16.65
CA ILE A 128 -3.38 2.68 17.58
C ILE A 128 -3.71 3.65 18.73
N LEU A 129 -4.37 4.77 18.42
CA LEU A 129 -4.92 5.71 19.43
C LEU A 129 -5.94 5.04 20.34
N ASN A 130 -6.94 4.35 19.76
CA ASN A 130 -7.99 3.66 20.51
C ASN A 130 -7.46 2.51 21.37
N LYS A 131 -6.41 1.81 20.89
CA LYS A 131 -5.69 0.80 21.66
C LYS A 131 -4.86 1.42 22.80
N GLY A 132 -4.69 2.74 22.81
CA GLY A 132 -3.95 3.48 23.82
C GLY A 132 -2.44 3.31 23.72
N TYR A 133 -1.91 2.96 22.54
CA TYR A 133 -0.46 2.87 22.34
C TYR A 133 0.16 4.27 22.18
N ILE A 134 -0.58 5.17 21.55
CA ILE A 134 -0.28 6.59 21.54
C ILE A 134 -1.52 7.32 22.05
N GLU A 135 -1.34 8.56 22.47
CA GLU A 135 -2.45 9.40 22.92
C GLU A 135 -2.33 10.82 22.37
N GLN A 136 -3.47 11.41 22.06
CA GLN A 136 -3.57 12.82 21.71
C GLN A 136 -3.75 13.65 22.99
N ARG A 137 -2.88 14.64 23.18
CA ARG A 137 -3.00 15.69 24.21
C ARG A 137 -3.09 17.05 23.52
N ASP A 138 -3.38 18.11 24.27
CA ASP A 138 -3.60 19.48 23.74
C ASP A 138 -2.45 20.01 22.84
N ASN A 139 -1.24 19.50 23.04
CA ASN A 139 -0.02 19.95 22.36
C ASN A 139 0.65 18.88 21.48
N GLY A 140 -0.03 17.78 21.16
CA GLY A 140 0.47 16.80 20.20
C GLY A 140 0.13 15.36 20.53
N ILE A 141 0.80 14.44 19.84
CA ILE A 141 0.66 13.00 20.00
C ILE A 141 1.83 12.48 20.82
N PHE A 142 1.57 11.61 21.79
CA PHE A 142 2.58 11.10 22.74
C PHE A 142 2.59 9.59 22.79
N LEU A 143 3.77 8.99 22.98
CA LEU A 143 3.90 7.55 23.24
C LEU A 143 3.47 7.25 24.70
N THR A 144 2.55 6.31 24.89
CA THR A 144 2.11 5.89 26.25
C THR A 144 3.01 4.79 26.81
N GLN A 145 2.85 4.45 28.09
CA GLN A 145 3.50 3.26 28.67
C GLN A 145 3.10 1.99 27.91
N LYS A 146 1.80 1.81 27.64
CA LYS A 146 1.28 0.66 26.91
C LYS A 146 1.83 0.57 25.49
N GLY A 147 2.03 1.71 24.82
CA GLY A 147 2.68 1.75 23.52
C GLY A 147 4.15 1.36 23.61
N TYR A 148 4.87 1.88 24.60
CA TYR A 148 6.27 1.51 24.83
C TYR A 148 6.43 0.00 25.03
N ASP A 149 5.61 -0.61 25.89
CA ASP A 149 5.62 -2.07 26.15
C ASP A 149 5.24 -2.91 24.90
N LYS A 150 4.53 -2.31 23.93
CA LYS A 150 4.21 -2.95 22.65
C LYS A 150 5.38 -2.88 21.66
N LEU A 151 6.23 -1.85 21.78
CA LEU A 151 7.38 -1.62 20.89
C LEU A 151 8.65 -2.34 21.36
N TYR A 152 8.83 -2.55 22.67
CA TYR A 152 10.03 -3.10 23.31
C TYR A 152 9.70 -4.15 24.36
#